data_AF-X8CKZ8-F1
#
_entry.id   AF-X8CKZ8-F1
#
_cell.length_a   1.000
_cell.length_b   1.000
_cell.length_c   1.000
_cell.angle_alpha   90.00
_cell.angle_beta   90.00
_cell.angle_gamma   90.00
#
_symmetry.space_group_name_H-M   'P 1'
#
loop_
_entity.id
_entity.type
_entity.pdbx_description
1 polymer ?
#
loop_
_entity_poly.entity_id
_entity_poly.type
_entity_poly.pdbx_seq_one_letter_code
_entity_poly.pdbx_strand_id
1 'polypeptide(L)'
;MRALYVILGWRPVLLIPLTFALFTPLAVPGFAWWAAALNSLPMLAALAWVCADAILLLRTGNRRYAVTGVLVYLGGLLFFEKAAVIPFVAFAVAALLCHVRGDGSPRSALATVWRAGARLWIAALAVTAAWVALYLAVVNQQRWSSDLSMTGRLLARSITHGIVPGLAGGPWRWDRWAPASPWATPPPSVMALGALALAGALAVSLVRKERIGPVWLTAAGYAVACQVPIYLMRSSKQTALELAQTLRYFPDLVVVLALLAAVALRAPNRQTAPRRLDASPKRTAVTAGLVVLFVASSLYSTATFLTSWRDNPAQPYLQNARASLAAARGASDAPLLDQEVDPLVLQRVAAPENLASHMFALLRDRPEFAPATTQLRILDSSGHLIKARVTWVRTIAPGPTPRCGYFAQPDKPARLALDGPLLPADWTVELNYLANSDGSMTLSMTQGPEVKVPVHPGLNRVFARLPGAGDAITVRANTAALALCLASGPVGFLAPA
;
A
#
# COMPACT_ATOMS: atom_id res chain seq x y z
N MET A 1 -15.32 20.07 -7.99
CA MET A 1 -16.37 20.96 -8.55
C MET A 1 -16.00 22.44 -8.50
N ARG A 2 -15.76 23.05 -7.33
CA ARG A 2 -15.45 24.49 -7.16
C ARG A 2 -14.39 25.03 -8.14
N ALA A 3 -13.26 24.34 -8.29
CA ALA A 3 -12.19 24.74 -9.20
C ALA A 3 -12.64 24.77 -10.68
N LEU A 4 -13.38 23.74 -11.12
CA LEU A 4 -13.93 23.69 -12.48
C LEU A 4 -14.93 24.82 -12.72
N TYR A 5 -15.78 25.12 -11.72
CA TYR A 5 -16.70 26.24 -11.77
C TYR A 5 -15.95 27.58 -11.92
N VAL A 6 -14.88 27.80 -11.15
CA VAL A 6 -14.05 29.01 -11.28
C VAL A 6 -13.45 29.13 -12.70
N ILE A 7 -13.06 28.03 -13.35
CA ILE A 7 -12.50 28.06 -14.71
C ILE A 7 -13.57 28.29 -15.79
N LEU A 8 -14.66 27.53 -15.74
CA LEU A 8 -15.65 27.41 -16.83
C LEU A 8 -16.95 28.19 -16.61
N GLY A 9 -17.31 28.48 -15.35
CA GLY A 9 -18.64 28.94 -14.94
C GLY A 9 -19.70 27.82 -14.99
N TRP A 10 -20.96 28.17 -14.70
CA TRP A 10 -22.12 27.27 -14.80
C TRP A 10 -22.50 27.05 -16.28
N ARG A 11 -21.69 26.27 -16.99
CA ARG A 11 -21.93 25.88 -18.38
C ARG A 11 -22.00 24.36 -18.48
N PRO A 12 -22.86 23.78 -19.34
CA PRO A 12 -22.94 22.32 -19.50
C PRO A 12 -21.60 21.65 -19.83
N VAL A 13 -20.70 22.37 -20.48
CA VAL A 13 -19.34 21.90 -20.82
C VAL A 13 -18.52 21.52 -19.57
N LEU A 14 -18.83 22.08 -18.39
CA LEU A 14 -18.22 21.69 -17.11
C LEU A 14 -18.44 20.22 -16.77
N LEU A 15 -19.54 19.62 -17.24
CA LEU A 15 -19.84 18.22 -17.01
C LEU A 15 -18.77 17.29 -17.59
N ILE A 16 -18.07 17.67 -18.67
CA ILE A 16 -17.05 16.82 -19.29
C ILE A 16 -15.89 16.52 -18.31
N PRO A 17 -15.12 17.53 -17.82
CA PRO A 17 -14.05 17.27 -16.87
C PRO A 17 -14.57 16.79 -15.50
N LEU A 18 -15.79 17.17 -15.11
CA LEU A 18 -16.38 16.70 -13.86
C LEU A 18 -16.69 15.20 -13.92
N THR A 19 -17.35 14.73 -14.99
CA THR A 19 -17.65 13.31 -15.18
C THR A 19 -16.37 12.49 -15.27
N PHE A 20 -15.34 12.98 -15.97
CA PHE A 20 -14.04 12.31 -15.97
C PHE A 20 -13.48 12.16 -14.55
N ALA A 21 -13.44 13.26 -13.78
CA ALA A 21 -12.88 13.25 -12.43
C ALA A 21 -13.66 12.36 -11.44
N LEU A 22 -14.98 12.25 -11.62
CA LEU A 22 -15.84 11.47 -10.73
C LEU A 22 -15.88 9.99 -11.05
N PHE A 23 -15.82 9.62 -12.33
CA PHE A 23 -16.09 8.25 -12.75
C PHE A 23 -14.85 7.49 -13.22
N THR A 24 -13.75 8.15 -13.59
CA THR A 24 -12.59 7.42 -14.12
C THR A 24 -12.06 6.36 -13.12
N PRO A 25 -11.82 5.11 -13.57
CA PRO A 25 -11.32 4.06 -12.67
C PRO A 25 -9.89 4.28 -12.18
N LEU A 26 -9.16 5.24 -12.76
CA LEU A 26 -7.79 5.59 -12.38
C LEU A 26 -7.65 5.99 -10.91
N ALA A 27 -8.69 6.59 -10.32
CA ALA A 27 -8.65 7.04 -8.93
C ALA A 27 -9.15 5.98 -7.93
N VAL A 28 -9.89 4.96 -8.38
CA VAL A 28 -10.58 3.99 -7.53
C VAL A 28 -9.64 3.30 -6.53
N PRO A 29 -8.46 2.77 -6.93
CA PRO A 29 -7.58 2.11 -5.98
C PRO A 29 -7.03 3.03 -4.89
N GLY A 30 -6.88 4.33 -5.18
CA GLY A 30 -6.46 5.33 -4.20
C GLY A 30 -7.51 5.63 -3.12
N PHE A 31 -8.78 5.27 -3.37
CA PHE A 31 -9.89 5.47 -2.43
C PHE A 31 -10.34 4.19 -1.74
N ALA A 32 -10.09 3.02 -2.34
CA ALA A 32 -10.51 1.73 -1.77
C ALA A 32 -9.68 1.31 -0.55
N TRP A 33 -8.39 1.65 -0.52
CA TRP A 33 -7.51 1.32 0.59
C TRP A 33 -7.50 2.45 1.62
N TRP A 34 -7.99 2.18 2.84
CA TRP A 34 -8.16 3.19 3.90
C TRP A 34 -6.91 4.06 4.14
N ALA A 35 -5.73 3.45 4.29
CA ALA A 35 -4.49 4.18 4.54
C ALA A 35 -4.12 5.10 3.36
N ALA A 36 -4.37 4.67 2.11
CA ALA A 36 -4.14 5.51 0.93
C ALA A 36 -5.18 6.64 0.82
N ALA A 37 -6.44 6.35 1.15
CA ALA A 37 -7.54 7.31 1.08
C ALA A 37 -7.36 8.44 2.11
N LEU A 38 -6.92 8.12 3.34
CA LEU A 38 -6.63 9.09 4.39
C LEU A 38 -5.58 10.13 3.97
N ASN A 39 -4.60 9.73 3.17
CA ASN A 39 -3.57 10.64 2.65
C ASN A 39 -4.06 11.37 1.39
N SER A 40 -4.69 10.63 0.47
CA SER A 40 -5.03 11.14 -0.86
C SER A 40 -6.20 12.13 -0.83
N LEU A 41 -7.29 11.84 -0.11
CA LEU A 41 -8.50 12.68 -0.14
C LEU A 41 -8.25 14.12 0.33
N PRO A 42 -7.58 14.38 1.47
CA PRO A 42 -7.25 15.74 1.89
C PRO A 42 -6.34 16.45 0.90
N MET A 43 -5.35 15.75 0.34
CA MET A 43 -4.46 16.30 -0.68
C MET A 43 -5.22 16.73 -1.94
N LEU A 44 -6.15 15.92 -2.44
CA LEU A 44 -6.94 16.25 -3.64
C LEU A 44 -7.90 17.42 -3.39
N ALA A 45 -8.49 17.47 -2.20
CA ALA A 45 -9.31 18.61 -1.78
C ALA A 45 -8.45 19.89 -1.75
N ALA A 46 -7.26 19.82 -1.16
CA ALA A 46 -6.32 20.94 -1.12
C ALA A 46 -5.87 21.36 -2.53
N LEU A 47 -5.51 20.41 -3.39
CA LEU A 47 -5.12 20.66 -4.78
C LEU A 47 -6.20 21.44 -5.55
N ALA A 48 -7.45 20.97 -5.49
CA ALA A 48 -8.56 21.65 -6.14
C ALA A 48 -8.83 23.03 -5.54
N TRP A 49 -8.77 23.17 -4.21
CA TRP A 49 -9.01 24.42 -3.51
C TRP A 49 -7.96 25.48 -3.83
N VAL A 50 -6.68 25.12 -3.73
CA VAL A 50 -5.55 26.03 -3.99
C VAL A 50 -5.54 26.47 -5.45
N CYS A 51 -5.84 25.57 -6.40
CA CYS A 51 -6.02 25.95 -7.80
C CYS A 51 -7.17 26.98 -7.98
N ALA A 52 -8.29 26.80 -7.28
CA ALA A 52 -9.40 27.75 -7.34
C ALA A 52 -9.03 29.11 -6.73
N ASP A 53 -8.41 29.10 -5.56
CA ASP A 53 -7.97 30.30 -4.84
C ASP A 53 -6.89 31.06 -5.61
N ALA A 54 -5.94 30.37 -6.24
CA ALA A 54 -4.96 30.98 -7.13
C ALA A 54 -5.63 31.75 -8.28
N ILE A 55 -6.61 31.13 -8.96
CA ILE A 55 -7.34 31.80 -10.04
C ILE A 55 -8.17 32.98 -9.53
N LEU A 56 -8.83 32.84 -8.37
CA LEU A 56 -9.62 33.91 -7.78
C LEU A 56 -8.75 35.08 -7.29
N LEU A 57 -7.57 34.79 -6.74
CA LEU A 57 -6.59 35.80 -6.37
C LEU A 57 -6.16 36.62 -7.60
N LEU A 58 -5.85 35.95 -8.71
CA LEU A 58 -5.46 36.62 -9.96
C LEU A 58 -6.58 37.47 -10.56
N ARG A 59 -7.84 37.04 -10.43
CA ARG A 59 -8.99 37.78 -10.97
C ARG A 59 -9.45 38.95 -10.09
N THR A 60 -9.34 38.82 -8.78
CA THR A 60 -9.95 39.77 -7.83
C THR A 60 -8.94 40.59 -7.05
N GLY A 61 -7.68 40.17 -6.99
CA GLY A 61 -6.65 40.77 -6.14
C GLY A 61 -6.89 40.59 -4.63
N ASN A 62 -7.96 39.89 -4.22
CA ASN A 62 -8.34 39.77 -2.83
C ASN A 62 -7.35 38.88 -2.05
N ARG A 63 -6.67 39.48 -1.05
CA ARG A 63 -5.65 38.82 -0.21
C ARG A 63 -6.18 37.60 0.54
N ARG A 64 -7.49 37.52 0.80
CA ARG A 64 -8.12 36.36 1.42
C ARG A 64 -7.73 35.06 0.73
N TYR A 65 -7.71 35.04 -0.60
CA TYR A 65 -7.40 33.83 -1.38
C TYR A 65 -5.93 33.40 -1.25
N ALA A 66 -5.01 34.33 -0.99
CA ALA A 66 -3.64 33.96 -0.66
C ALA A 66 -3.58 33.28 0.72
N VAL A 67 -4.29 33.83 1.72
CA VAL A 67 -4.32 33.27 3.07
C VAL A 67 -5.00 31.90 3.09
N THR A 68 -6.21 31.78 2.52
CA THR A 68 -6.93 30.51 2.47
C THR A 68 -6.20 29.47 1.63
N GLY A 69 -5.58 29.87 0.52
CA GLY A 69 -4.75 29.00 -0.30
C GLY A 69 -3.55 28.43 0.48
N VAL A 70 -2.82 29.25 1.23
CA VAL A 70 -1.68 28.81 2.03
C VAL A 70 -2.12 27.90 3.19
N LEU A 71 -3.18 28.26 3.91
CA LEU A 71 -3.68 27.45 5.03
C LEU A 71 -4.16 26.07 4.56
N VAL A 72 -4.89 26.01 3.44
CA VAL A 72 -5.36 24.74 2.87
C VAL A 72 -4.18 23.94 2.31
N TYR A 73 -3.17 24.59 1.72
CA TYR A 73 -1.94 23.92 1.28
C TYR A 73 -1.19 23.28 2.44
N LEU A 74 -1.00 24.01 3.54
CA LEU A 74 -0.41 23.48 4.77
C LEU A 74 -1.21 22.28 5.28
N GLY A 75 -2.55 22.39 5.31
CA GLY A 75 -3.43 21.27 5.61
C GLY A 75 -3.12 20.04 4.74
N GLY A 76 -3.02 20.21 3.42
CA GLY A 76 -2.65 19.11 2.50
C GLY A 76 -1.30 18.47 2.80
N LEU A 77 -0.28 19.27 3.15
CA LEU A 77 1.07 18.78 3.52
C LEU A 77 1.09 17.92 4.79
N LEU A 78 0.15 18.13 5.72
CA LEU A 78 0.04 17.31 6.93
C LEU A 78 -0.43 15.89 6.66
N PHE A 79 -1.11 15.66 5.52
CA PHE A 79 -1.64 14.33 5.15
C PHE A 79 -0.80 13.59 4.13
N PHE A 80 -0.09 14.29 3.23
CA PHE A 80 0.65 13.59 2.17
C PHE A 80 1.86 14.38 1.66
N GLU A 81 3.04 13.75 1.63
CA GLU A 81 4.27 14.27 1.01
C GLU A 81 4.05 14.74 -0.45
N LYS A 82 3.19 14.05 -1.19
CA LYS A 82 2.87 14.38 -2.59
C LYS A 82 2.16 15.74 -2.71
N ALA A 83 1.58 16.27 -1.63
CA ALA A 83 0.97 17.60 -1.60
C ALA A 83 1.97 18.71 -1.95
N ALA A 84 3.29 18.48 -1.81
CA ALA A 84 4.33 19.43 -2.22
C ALA A 84 4.20 19.89 -3.69
N VAL A 85 3.53 19.13 -4.55
CA VAL A 85 3.30 19.49 -5.96
C VAL A 85 2.23 20.58 -6.16
N ILE A 86 1.35 20.79 -5.17
CA ILE A 86 0.16 21.65 -5.28
C ILE A 86 0.48 23.09 -5.75
N PRO A 87 1.49 23.80 -5.19
CA PRO A 87 1.80 25.17 -5.62
C PRO A 87 2.22 25.23 -7.09
N PHE A 88 2.98 24.23 -7.55
CA PHE A 88 3.44 24.13 -8.94
C PHE A 88 2.29 23.85 -9.90
N VAL A 89 1.37 22.95 -9.53
CA VAL A 89 0.16 22.68 -10.33
C VAL A 89 -0.74 23.92 -10.38
N ALA A 90 -0.98 24.57 -9.24
CA ALA A 90 -1.82 25.76 -9.18
C ALA A 90 -1.24 26.90 -10.04
N PHE A 91 0.08 27.10 -9.99
CA PHE A 91 0.78 28.05 -10.86
C PHE A 91 0.64 27.68 -12.33
N ALA A 92 0.87 26.41 -12.71
CA ALA A 92 0.76 25.95 -14.09
C ALA A 92 -0.67 26.11 -14.65
N VAL A 93 -1.69 25.71 -13.88
CA VAL A 93 -3.10 25.86 -14.27
C VAL A 93 -3.46 27.33 -14.46
N ALA A 94 -3.03 28.20 -13.54
CA ALA A 94 -3.25 29.64 -13.65
C ALA A 94 -2.54 30.27 -14.86
N ALA A 95 -1.27 29.93 -15.07
CA ALA A 95 -0.48 30.43 -16.20
C ALA A 95 -1.03 29.98 -17.55
N LEU A 96 -1.41 28.71 -17.66
CA LEU A 96 -2.06 28.17 -18.86
C LEU A 96 -3.42 28.83 -19.11
N LEU A 97 -4.20 29.10 -18.05
CA LEU A 97 -5.48 29.78 -18.20
C LEU A 97 -5.32 31.22 -18.75
N CYS A 98 -4.32 31.97 -18.29
CA CYS A 98 -3.96 33.29 -18.84
C CYS A 98 -3.49 33.18 -20.30
N HIS A 99 -2.57 32.26 -20.59
CA HIS A 99 -2.03 32.03 -21.93
C HIS A 99 -3.13 31.74 -22.96
N VAL A 100 -4.04 30.85 -22.58
CA VAL A 100 -5.16 30.39 -23.40
C VAL A 100 -6.21 31.47 -23.61
N ARG A 101 -6.39 32.42 -22.67
CA ARG A 101 -7.39 33.50 -22.78
C ARG A 101 -7.02 34.65 -23.69
N GLY A 102 -5.76 34.77 -24.11
CA GLY A 102 -5.35 35.89 -24.97
C GLY A 102 -4.32 36.83 -24.34
N ASP A 103 -4.01 36.68 -23.05
CA ASP A 103 -3.21 37.63 -22.27
C ASP A 103 -1.70 37.52 -22.63
N GLY A 104 -1.34 38.02 -23.82
CA GLY A 104 0.05 38.21 -24.28
C GLY A 104 0.85 36.95 -24.64
N SER A 105 2.15 37.13 -24.84
CA SER A 105 3.12 36.06 -25.08
C SER A 105 3.25 35.12 -23.86
N PRO A 106 3.71 33.86 -24.00
CA PRO A 106 3.84 32.92 -22.89
C PRO A 106 4.63 33.47 -21.69
N ARG A 107 5.70 34.24 -21.97
CA ARG A 107 6.53 34.91 -20.95
C ARG A 107 5.75 35.97 -20.20
N SER A 108 4.93 36.75 -20.90
CA SER A 108 4.10 37.78 -20.26
C SER A 108 3.01 37.17 -19.37
N ALA A 109 2.38 36.06 -19.79
CA ALA A 109 1.42 35.33 -18.97
C ALA A 109 2.05 34.82 -17.67
N LEU A 110 3.25 34.22 -17.75
CA LEU A 110 4.01 33.78 -16.56
C LEU A 110 4.34 34.95 -15.63
N ALA A 111 4.84 36.06 -16.19
CA ALA A 111 5.18 37.24 -15.40
C ALA A 111 3.95 37.88 -14.73
N THR A 112 2.79 37.85 -15.38
CA THR A 112 1.52 38.34 -14.83
C THR A 112 1.05 37.44 -13.69
N VAL A 113 1.04 36.12 -13.87
CA VAL A 113 0.64 35.17 -12.82
C VAL A 113 1.58 35.24 -11.62
N TRP A 114 2.89 35.38 -11.85
CA TRP A 114 3.85 35.57 -10.77
C TRP A 114 3.56 36.84 -9.98
N ARG A 115 3.46 38.00 -10.65
CA ARG A 115 3.25 39.30 -9.99
C ARG A 115 1.92 39.38 -9.26
N ALA A 116 0.83 38.98 -9.90
CA ALA A 116 -0.51 39.08 -9.32
C ALA A 116 -0.77 38.03 -8.23
N GLY A 117 -0.07 36.90 -8.26
CA GLY A 117 -0.17 35.83 -7.26
C GLY A 117 0.98 35.79 -6.24
N ALA A 118 1.93 36.73 -6.27
CA ALA A 118 3.20 36.66 -5.55
C ALA A 118 3.06 36.30 -4.06
N ARG A 119 2.04 36.85 -3.39
CA ARG A 119 1.76 36.56 -1.98
C ARG A 119 1.48 35.08 -1.71
N LEU A 120 0.72 34.44 -2.59
CA LEU A 120 0.43 33.00 -2.49
C LEU A 120 1.68 32.18 -2.82
N TRP A 121 2.39 32.52 -3.89
CA TRP A 121 3.56 31.75 -4.34
C TRP A 121 4.71 31.79 -3.34
N ILE A 122 5.06 32.98 -2.85
CA ILE A 122 6.15 33.15 -1.88
C ILE A 122 5.82 32.42 -0.58
N ALA A 123 4.60 32.60 -0.06
CA ALA A 123 4.19 31.93 1.17
C ALA A 123 4.12 30.41 1.00
N ALA A 124 3.58 29.91 -0.12
CA ALA A 124 3.55 28.48 -0.41
C ALA A 124 4.96 27.90 -0.53
N LEU A 125 5.87 28.56 -1.26
CA LEU A 125 7.27 28.14 -1.38
C LEU A 125 8.01 28.16 -0.05
N ALA A 126 7.76 29.17 0.80
CA ALA A 126 8.33 29.23 2.14
C ALA A 126 7.85 28.06 3.01
N VAL A 127 6.55 27.74 2.95
CA VAL A 127 5.97 26.56 3.60
C VAL A 127 6.57 25.27 3.02
N THR A 128 6.74 25.15 1.70
CA THR A 128 7.38 23.99 1.07
C THR A 128 8.83 23.84 1.56
N ALA A 129 9.61 24.93 1.62
CA ALA A 129 10.99 24.89 2.06
C ALA A 129 11.12 24.48 3.54
N ALA A 130 10.28 25.05 4.40
CA ALA A 130 10.22 24.69 5.82
C ALA A 130 9.82 23.22 6.00
N TRP A 131 8.82 22.75 5.24
CA TRP A 131 8.39 21.35 5.26
C TRP A 131 9.49 20.41 4.77
N VAL A 132 10.19 20.74 3.68
CA VAL A 132 11.33 19.94 3.17
C VAL A 132 12.45 19.88 4.20
N ALA A 133 12.80 20.99 4.85
CA ALA A 133 13.82 21.01 5.90
C ALA A 133 13.43 20.10 7.07
N LEU A 134 12.17 20.18 7.53
CA LEU A 134 11.65 19.29 8.58
C LEU A 134 11.65 17.83 8.13
N TYR A 135 11.19 17.55 6.91
CA TYR A 135 11.14 16.20 6.36
C TYR A 135 12.54 15.58 6.31
N LEU A 136 13.53 16.30 5.80
CA LEU A 136 14.92 15.80 5.73
C LEU A 136 15.57 15.66 7.11
N ALA A 137 15.17 16.46 8.10
CA ALA A 137 15.68 16.35 9.46
C ALA A 137 15.10 15.14 10.23
N VAL A 138 13.86 14.76 9.94
CA VAL A 138 13.14 13.69 10.67
C VAL A 138 13.16 12.36 9.92
N VAL A 139 13.00 12.37 8.60
CA VAL A 139 12.83 11.18 7.78
C VAL A 139 14.18 10.71 7.26
N ASN A 140 14.66 9.60 7.82
CA ASN A 140 15.87 8.94 7.34
C ASN A 140 15.58 8.05 6.12
N GLN A 141 15.55 8.67 4.93
CA GLN A 141 15.24 7.97 3.69
C GLN A 141 16.49 7.40 3.02
N GLN A 142 16.82 6.15 3.37
CA GLN A 142 18.08 5.50 2.94
C GLN A 142 18.04 4.73 1.61
N ARG A 143 16.89 4.66 0.92
CA ARG A 143 16.72 3.81 -0.27
C ARG A 143 16.33 4.62 -1.50
N TRP A 144 17.28 4.73 -2.42
CA TRP A 144 17.09 5.22 -3.78
C TRP A 144 17.55 4.14 -4.76
N SER A 145 16.73 3.87 -5.77
CA SER A 145 17.07 2.99 -6.87
C SER A 145 17.86 3.77 -7.91
N SER A 146 19.04 3.28 -8.26
CA SER A 146 19.82 3.75 -9.40
C SER A 146 19.48 3.00 -10.70
N ASP A 147 18.51 2.07 -10.68
CA ASP A 147 18.10 1.32 -11.87
C ASP A 147 17.07 2.11 -12.70
N LEU A 148 17.61 2.96 -13.58
CA LEU A 148 16.82 3.75 -14.53
C LEU A 148 16.08 2.87 -15.55
N SER A 149 16.61 1.69 -15.88
CA SER A 149 15.97 0.77 -16.83
C SER A 149 14.66 0.22 -16.27
N MET A 150 14.68 -0.19 -14.99
CA MET A 150 13.49 -0.65 -14.28
C MET A 150 12.48 0.49 -14.12
N THR A 151 12.96 1.68 -13.75
CA THR A 151 12.13 2.88 -13.65
C THR A 151 11.42 3.20 -14.97
N GLY A 152 12.14 3.11 -16.09
CA GLY A 152 11.57 3.28 -17.43
C GLY A 152 10.51 2.23 -17.77
N ARG A 153 10.75 0.95 -17.44
CA ARG A 153 9.75 -0.12 -17.62
C ARG A 153 8.50 0.11 -16.78
N LEU A 154 8.63 0.50 -15.52
CA LEU A 154 7.51 0.81 -14.63
C LEU A 154 6.69 2.01 -15.16
N LEU A 155 7.37 3.06 -15.63
CA LEU A 155 6.73 4.21 -16.24
C LEU A 155 5.98 3.87 -17.54
N ALA A 156 6.60 3.07 -18.42
CA ALA A 156 5.93 2.60 -19.62
C ALA A 156 4.72 1.73 -19.29
N ARG A 157 4.85 0.85 -18.28
CA ARG A 157 3.78 -0.06 -17.83
C ARG A 157 2.59 0.73 -17.27
N SER A 158 2.83 1.73 -16.44
CA SER A 158 1.75 2.55 -15.87
C SER A 158 0.98 3.37 -16.91
N ILE A 159 1.67 3.86 -17.95
CA ILE A 159 1.03 4.60 -19.04
C ILE A 159 0.19 3.64 -19.88
N THR A 160 0.79 2.55 -20.34
CA THR A 160 0.15 1.59 -21.28
C THR A 160 -0.97 0.79 -20.63
N HIS A 161 -0.81 0.35 -19.38
CA HIS A 161 -1.77 -0.52 -18.69
C HIS A 161 -2.63 0.21 -17.66
N GLY A 162 -2.30 1.46 -17.33
CA GLY A 162 -3.04 2.30 -16.39
C GLY A 162 -3.69 3.50 -17.09
N ILE A 163 -2.90 4.54 -17.34
CA ILE A 163 -3.38 5.86 -17.78
C ILE A 163 -4.19 5.75 -19.07
N VAL A 164 -3.63 5.15 -20.13
CA VAL A 164 -4.25 5.09 -21.46
C VAL A 164 -5.61 4.37 -21.43
N PRO A 165 -5.72 3.13 -20.90
CA PRO A 165 -7.01 2.47 -20.71
C PRO A 165 -8.00 3.28 -19.87
N GLY A 166 -7.52 3.94 -18.81
CA GLY A 166 -8.35 4.75 -17.92
C GLY A 166 -9.04 5.94 -18.60
N LEU A 167 -8.49 6.44 -19.71
CA LEU A 167 -9.12 7.49 -20.53
C LEU A 167 -10.39 7.01 -21.25
N ALA A 168 -10.52 5.70 -21.49
CA ALA A 168 -11.72 5.07 -22.07
C ALA A 168 -12.65 4.43 -21.02
N GLY A 169 -12.38 4.64 -19.72
CA GLY A 169 -13.11 3.99 -18.63
C GLY A 169 -12.66 2.56 -18.35
N GLY A 170 -11.49 2.13 -18.87
CA GLY A 170 -10.84 0.86 -18.51
C GLY A 170 -10.22 0.87 -17.12
N PRO A 171 -9.59 -0.24 -16.67
CA PRO A 171 -9.09 -1.37 -17.46
C PRO A 171 -10.08 -2.51 -17.75
N TRP A 172 -11.31 -2.50 -17.20
CA TRP A 172 -12.32 -3.58 -17.27
C TRP A 172 -11.96 -4.89 -16.57
N ARG A 173 -10.67 -5.24 -16.48
CA ARG A 173 -10.18 -6.39 -15.71
C ARG A 173 -9.17 -5.94 -14.66
N TRP A 174 -9.32 -6.54 -13.49
CA TRP A 174 -8.48 -6.33 -12.33
C TRP A 174 -8.13 -7.68 -11.74
N ASP A 175 -6.83 -7.96 -11.68
CA ASP A 175 -6.34 -9.18 -11.05
C ASP A 175 -5.79 -8.85 -9.66
N ARG A 176 -5.77 -9.87 -8.81
CA ARG A 176 -5.34 -9.76 -7.42
C ARG A 176 -4.85 -11.11 -6.91
N TRP A 177 -3.76 -11.10 -6.16
CA TRP A 177 -3.40 -12.15 -5.22
C TRP A 177 -3.59 -11.61 -3.80
N ALA A 178 -4.23 -12.36 -2.91
CA ALA A 178 -4.29 -11.96 -1.49
C ALA A 178 -2.89 -12.08 -0.85
N PRO A 179 -2.49 -11.18 0.08
CA PRO A 179 -3.22 -10.01 0.61
C PRO A 179 -2.98 -8.70 -0.16
N ALA A 180 -2.45 -8.72 -1.38
CA ALA A 180 -2.11 -7.51 -2.13
C ALA A 180 -3.34 -6.74 -2.62
N SER A 181 -3.13 -5.47 -3.03
CA SER A 181 -4.17 -4.68 -3.70
C SER A 181 -4.34 -5.10 -5.16
N PRO A 182 -5.55 -5.02 -5.74
CA PRO A 182 -5.79 -5.27 -7.15
C PRO A 182 -4.93 -4.38 -8.05
N TRP A 183 -4.55 -4.92 -9.20
CA TRP A 183 -3.87 -4.18 -10.24
C TRP A 183 -4.59 -4.32 -11.58
N ALA A 184 -4.45 -3.30 -12.42
CA ALA A 184 -5.11 -3.21 -13.71
C ALA A 184 -4.50 -4.19 -14.72
N THR A 185 -5.33 -5.05 -15.32
CA THR A 185 -4.93 -5.99 -16.40
C THR A 185 -5.78 -5.79 -17.66
N PRO A 186 -5.68 -4.61 -18.30
CA PRO A 186 -6.55 -4.26 -19.42
C PRO A 186 -6.36 -5.20 -20.60
N PRO A 187 -7.45 -5.72 -21.21
CA PRO A 187 -7.37 -6.40 -22.48
C PRO A 187 -6.79 -5.46 -23.58
N PRO A 188 -6.11 -6.01 -24.61
CA PRO A 188 -5.55 -5.20 -25.70
C PRO A 188 -6.58 -4.29 -26.39
N SER A 189 -7.85 -4.72 -26.47
CA SER A 189 -8.93 -3.90 -27.02
C SER A 189 -9.19 -2.63 -26.20
N VAL A 190 -9.12 -2.70 -24.87
CA VAL A 190 -9.30 -1.54 -23.99
C VAL A 190 -8.11 -0.59 -24.07
N MET A 191 -6.90 -1.13 -24.18
CA MET A 191 -5.70 -0.33 -24.44
C MET A 191 -5.81 0.42 -25.77
N ALA A 192 -6.26 -0.26 -26.83
CA ALA A 192 -6.49 0.33 -28.14
C ALA A 192 -7.59 1.41 -28.10
N LEU A 193 -8.72 1.15 -27.43
CA LEU A 193 -9.79 2.13 -27.23
C LEU A 193 -9.30 3.37 -26.47
N GLY A 194 -8.50 3.18 -25.42
CA GLY A 194 -7.85 4.26 -24.68
C GLY A 194 -6.91 5.10 -25.55
N ALA A 195 -6.11 4.43 -26.38
CA ALA A 195 -5.20 5.11 -27.32
C ALA A 195 -5.97 5.88 -28.39
N LEU A 196 -7.07 5.32 -28.93
CA LEU A 196 -7.96 5.99 -29.88
C LEU A 196 -8.67 7.19 -29.24
N ALA A 197 -9.13 7.08 -27.99
CA ALA A 197 -9.73 8.19 -27.26
C ALA A 197 -8.72 9.32 -27.04
N LEU A 198 -7.49 8.99 -26.65
CA LEU A 198 -6.40 9.96 -26.50
C LEU A 198 -6.04 10.64 -27.82
N ALA A 199 -5.83 9.85 -28.88
CA ALA A 199 -5.50 10.36 -30.22
C ALA A 199 -6.63 11.24 -30.77
N GLY A 200 -7.89 10.82 -30.60
CA GLY A 200 -9.06 11.58 -31.00
C GLY A 200 -9.19 12.90 -30.23
N ALA A 201 -9.02 12.89 -28.90
CA ALA A 201 -9.03 14.10 -28.09
C ALA A 201 -7.91 15.07 -28.49
N LEU A 202 -6.69 14.54 -28.72
CA LEU A 202 -5.55 15.32 -29.18
C LEU A 202 -5.84 15.93 -30.56
N ALA A 203 -6.22 15.13 -31.55
CA ALA A 203 -6.51 15.59 -32.90
C ALA A 203 -7.63 16.63 -32.94
N VAL A 204 -8.76 16.36 -32.29
CA VAL A 204 -9.89 17.30 -32.22
C VAL A 204 -9.47 18.60 -31.53
N SER A 205 -8.68 18.52 -30.45
CA SER A 205 -8.20 19.72 -29.77
C SER A 205 -7.22 20.54 -30.62
N LEU A 206 -6.30 19.90 -31.36
CA LEU A 206 -5.31 20.59 -32.20
C LEU A 206 -5.96 21.25 -33.43
N VAL A 207 -6.93 20.57 -34.05
CA VAL A 207 -7.69 21.08 -35.19
C VAL A 207 -8.62 22.22 -34.78
N ARG A 208 -9.22 22.12 -33.58
CA ARG A 208 -10.25 23.07 -33.16
C ARG A 208 -9.71 24.25 -32.37
N LYS A 209 -8.73 24.04 -31.49
CA LYS A 209 -8.27 25.03 -30.51
C LYS A 209 -6.94 25.66 -30.92
N GLU A 210 -6.80 26.94 -30.60
CA GLU A 210 -5.51 27.63 -30.62
C GLU A 210 -4.84 27.53 -29.25
N ARG A 211 -3.51 27.72 -29.20
CA ARG A 211 -2.72 27.82 -27.96
C ARG A 211 -2.83 26.59 -27.02
N ILE A 212 -3.16 25.43 -27.57
CA ILE A 212 -3.41 24.21 -26.79
C ILE A 212 -2.15 23.36 -26.54
N GLY A 213 -1.09 23.56 -27.33
CA GLY A 213 0.16 22.79 -27.21
C GLY A 213 0.72 22.74 -25.79
N PRO A 214 0.90 23.88 -25.09
CA PRO A 214 1.38 23.88 -23.71
C PRO A 214 0.49 23.11 -22.72
N VAL A 215 -0.83 23.04 -22.95
CA VAL A 215 -1.75 22.27 -22.09
C VAL A 215 -1.47 20.77 -22.21
N TRP A 216 -1.28 20.27 -23.43
CA TRP A 216 -0.92 18.87 -23.67
C TRP A 216 0.47 18.53 -23.16
N LEU A 217 1.45 19.41 -23.37
CA LEU A 217 2.80 19.23 -22.83
C LEU A 217 2.79 19.17 -21.30
N THR A 218 1.99 20.01 -20.65
CA THR A 218 1.83 19.99 -19.18
C THR A 218 1.14 18.70 -18.72
N ALA A 219 0.11 18.24 -19.44
CA ALA A 219 -0.56 16.98 -19.12
C ALA A 219 0.38 15.78 -19.22
N ALA A 220 1.14 15.67 -20.32
CA ALA A 220 2.12 14.61 -20.52
C ALA A 220 3.28 14.70 -19.51
N GLY A 221 3.80 15.91 -19.28
CA GLY A 221 4.87 16.16 -18.31
C GLY A 221 4.44 15.80 -16.89
N TYR A 222 3.24 16.19 -16.46
CA TYR A 222 2.71 15.84 -15.15
C TYR A 222 2.48 14.34 -15.00
N ALA A 223 1.94 13.68 -16.02
CA ALA A 223 1.74 12.22 -16.03
C ALA A 223 3.04 11.43 -15.83
N VAL A 224 4.17 11.96 -16.29
CA VAL A 224 5.49 11.37 -16.07
C VAL A 224 6.07 11.80 -14.71
N ALA A 225 6.13 13.11 -14.46
CA ALA A 225 6.79 13.68 -13.29
C ALA A 225 6.18 13.21 -11.96
N CYS A 226 4.86 12.98 -11.91
CA CYS A 226 4.20 12.53 -10.67
C CYS A 226 4.53 11.08 -10.29
N GLN A 227 5.15 10.31 -11.20
CA GLN A 227 5.47 8.89 -11.00
C GLN A 227 6.95 8.63 -10.77
N VAL A 228 7.83 9.42 -11.41
CA VAL A 228 9.29 9.19 -11.36
C VAL A 228 9.82 9.11 -9.93
N PRO A 229 9.51 10.04 -9.00
CA PRO A 229 9.99 9.95 -7.62
C PRO A 229 9.56 8.65 -6.93
N ILE A 230 8.31 8.22 -7.16
CA ILE A 230 7.75 7.02 -6.54
C ILE A 230 8.54 5.79 -6.97
N TYR A 231 8.85 5.67 -8.26
CA TYR A 231 9.62 4.53 -8.76
C TYR A 231 11.09 4.59 -8.36
N LEU A 232 11.71 5.78 -8.33
CA LEU A 232 13.08 5.92 -7.84
C LEU A 232 13.20 5.53 -6.36
N MET A 233 12.20 5.85 -5.53
CA MET A 233 12.26 5.60 -4.08
C MET A 233 11.75 4.22 -3.68
N ARG A 234 10.94 3.55 -4.53
CA ARG A 234 10.25 2.30 -4.18
C ARG A 234 10.54 1.11 -5.10
N SER A 235 11.45 1.24 -6.06
CA SER A 235 11.86 0.14 -6.94
C SER A 235 13.23 -0.43 -6.60
N SER A 236 13.49 -1.63 -7.11
CA SER A 236 14.74 -2.37 -7.08
C SER A 236 14.80 -3.25 -8.33
N LYS A 237 15.92 -3.94 -8.57
CA LYS A 237 16.06 -4.85 -9.72
C LYS A 237 15.02 -5.98 -9.72
N GLN A 238 14.51 -6.36 -8.54
CA GLN A 238 13.54 -7.43 -8.34
C GLN A 238 12.09 -6.93 -8.21
N THR A 239 11.84 -5.63 -8.48
CA THR A 239 10.49 -5.08 -8.37
C THR A 239 9.58 -5.57 -9.50
N ALA A 240 8.43 -6.12 -9.12
CA ALA A 240 7.37 -6.55 -10.01
C ALA A 240 6.77 -5.36 -10.80
N LEU A 241 6.51 -5.54 -12.09
CA LEU A 241 5.95 -4.48 -12.95
C LEU A 241 4.49 -4.18 -12.63
N GLU A 242 3.79 -5.15 -12.06
CA GLU A 242 2.41 -5.10 -11.58
C GLU A 242 2.22 -3.99 -10.53
N LEU A 243 3.30 -3.60 -9.84
CA LEU A 243 3.27 -2.48 -8.89
C LEU A 243 2.82 -1.18 -9.57
N ALA A 244 3.25 -0.94 -10.80
CA ALA A 244 2.87 0.24 -11.60
C ALA A 244 1.39 0.20 -12.04
N GLN A 245 0.76 -0.99 -12.01
CA GLN A 245 -0.62 -1.24 -12.42
C GLN A 245 -1.60 -1.15 -11.23
N THR A 246 -1.14 -0.98 -9.99
CA THR A 246 -2.02 -0.82 -8.81
C THR A 246 -2.80 0.50 -8.79
N LEU A 247 -2.40 1.47 -9.62
CA LEU A 247 -3.00 2.79 -9.84
C LEU A 247 -3.23 3.70 -8.62
N ARG A 248 -2.87 3.26 -7.40
CA ARG A 248 -3.10 4.00 -6.14
C ARG A 248 -2.49 5.41 -6.08
N TYR A 249 -1.54 5.72 -6.97
CA TYR A 249 -0.86 7.02 -7.04
C TYR A 249 -1.37 7.95 -8.13
N PHE A 250 -2.43 7.59 -8.86
CA PHE A 250 -3.04 8.44 -9.91
C PHE A 250 -4.20 9.35 -9.51
N PRO A 251 -4.78 9.35 -8.29
CA PRO A 251 -5.90 10.25 -8.01
C PRO A 251 -5.62 11.74 -8.28
N ASP A 252 -4.40 12.21 -8.05
CA ASP A 252 -4.01 13.60 -8.35
C ASP A 252 -3.88 13.84 -9.85
N LEU A 253 -3.34 12.89 -10.61
CA LEU A 253 -3.31 12.96 -12.08
C LEU A 253 -4.72 13.16 -12.63
N VAL A 254 -5.71 12.44 -12.11
CA VAL A 254 -7.12 12.59 -12.51
C VAL A 254 -7.61 14.03 -12.31
N VAL A 255 -7.34 14.62 -11.14
CA VAL A 255 -7.73 16.00 -10.83
C VAL A 255 -6.99 16.99 -11.73
N VAL A 256 -5.69 16.81 -11.95
CA VAL A 256 -4.90 17.68 -12.83
C VAL A 256 -5.38 17.60 -14.28
N LEU A 257 -5.63 16.40 -14.82
CA LEU A 257 -6.18 16.23 -16.16
C LEU A 257 -7.56 16.88 -16.30
N ALA A 258 -8.43 16.79 -15.29
CA ALA A 258 -9.72 17.48 -15.29
C ALA A 258 -9.58 19.00 -15.28
N LEU A 259 -8.63 19.55 -14.51
CA LEU A 259 -8.32 20.99 -14.50
C LEU A 259 -7.75 21.45 -15.85
N LEU A 260 -6.82 20.69 -16.43
CA LEU A 260 -6.23 20.99 -17.74
C LEU A 260 -7.26 20.87 -18.86
N ALA A 261 -8.18 19.90 -18.80
CA ALA A 261 -9.31 19.81 -19.71
C ALA A 261 -10.23 21.04 -19.60
N ALA A 262 -10.49 21.54 -18.38
CA ALA A 262 -11.25 22.78 -18.19
C ALA A 262 -10.52 24.00 -18.77
N VAL A 263 -9.19 24.08 -18.64
CA VAL A 263 -8.37 25.12 -19.28
C VAL A 263 -8.42 25.00 -20.81
N ALA A 264 -8.29 23.79 -21.35
CA ALA A 264 -8.38 23.49 -22.79
C ALA A 264 -9.72 23.94 -23.40
N LEU A 265 -10.82 23.73 -22.67
CA LEU A 265 -12.16 24.12 -23.11
C LEU A 265 -12.34 25.64 -23.18
N ARG A 266 -11.55 26.42 -22.41
CA ARG A 266 -11.50 27.89 -22.48
C ARG A 266 -10.68 28.42 -23.65
N ALA A 267 -9.97 27.57 -24.39
CA ALA A 267 -9.18 27.99 -25.53
C ALA A 267 -10.02 28.53 -26.68
N PRO A 268 -9.56 29.60 -27.36
CA PRO A 268 -10.23 30.10 -28.54
C PRO A 268 -10.24 29.04 -29.63
N ASN A 269 -11.33 29.01 -30.41
CA ASN A 269 -11.40 28.13 -31.57
C ASN A 269 -10.63 28.78 -32.73
N ARG A 270 -9.94 27.97 -33.54
CA ARG A 270 -9.32 28.43 -34.79
C ARG A 270 -10.39 28.94 -35.75
N GLN A 271 -10.07 30.00 -36.48
CA GLN A 271 -10.95 30.50 -37.55
C GLN A 271 -11.13 29.48 -38.68
N THR A 272 -10.10 28.66 -38.94
CA THR A 272 -10.11 27.59 -39.94
C THR A 272 -10.70 26.27 -39.41
N ALA A 273 -11.21 26.25 -38.19
CA ALA A 273 -11.79 25.03 -37.63
C ALA A 273 -13.00 24.56 -38.47
N PRO A 274 -13.14 23.24 -38.73
CA PRO A 274 -14.29 22.73 -39.47
C PRO A 274 -15.61 23.14 -38.83
N ARG A 275 -16.50 23.81 -39.59
CA ARG A 275 -17.83 24.23 -39.11
C ARG A 275 -18.69 23.08 -38.56
N ARG A 276 -18.41 21.83 -38.99
CA ARG A 276 -19.06 20.61 -38.46
C ARG A 276 -18.81 20.40 -36.95
N LEU A 277 -17.77 21.03 -36.38
CA LEU A 277 -17.45 20.98 -34.95
C LEU A 277 -18.15 22.09 -34.14
N ASP A 278 -18.90 22.98 -34.79
CA ASP A 278 -19.65 24.05 -34.12
C ASP A 278 -20.84 23.54 -33.30
N ALA A 279 -21.42 24.42 -32.49
CA ALA A 279 -22.51 24.05 -31.60
C ALA A 279 -23.71 23.61 -32.42
N SER A 280 -24.10 22.35 -32.27
CA SER A 280 -25.26 21.76 -32.94
C SER A 280 -25.92 20.71 -32.05
N PRO A 281 -27.22 20.43 -32.25
CA PRO A 281 -27.91 19.33 -31.56
C PRO A 281 -27.21 17.99 -31.80
N LYS A 282 -26.76 17.72 -33.04
CA LYS A 282 -26.02 16.51 -33.41
C LYS A 282 -24.74 16.35 -32.61
N ARG A 283 -23.91 17.40 -32.51
CA ARG A 283 -22.67 17.36 -31.71
C ARG A 283 -22.97 17.12 -30.24
N THR A 284 -24.03 17.74 -29.73
CA THR A 284 -24.46 17.59 -28.33
C THR A 284 -24.88 16.14 -28.06
N ALA A 285 -25.69 15.53 -28.94
CA ALA A 285 -26.08 14.13 -28.85
C ALA A 285 -24.86 13.18 -28.90
N VAL A 286 -23.91 13.41 -29.82
CA VAL A 286 -22.67 12.61 -29.89
C VAL A 286 -21.83 12.74 -28.62
N THR A 287 -21.65 13.98 -28.13
CA THR A 287 -20.88 14.22 -26.89
C THR A 287 -21.56 13.57 -25.69
N ALA A 288 -22.88 13.71 -25.57
CA ALA A 288 -23.66 13.08 -24.50
C ALA A 288 -23.56 11.55 -24.58
N GLY A 289 -23.68 10.97 -25.78
CA GLY A 289 -23.49 9.53 -26.01
C GLY A 289 -22.10 9.06 -25.58
N LEU A 290 -21.04 9.77 -25.96
CA LEU A 290 -19.66 9.45 -25.54
C LEU A 290 -19.48 9.56 -24.02
N VAL A 291 -20.08 10.56 -23.37
CA VAL A 291 -20.04 10.71 -21.91
C VAL A 291 -20.78 9.56 -21.23
N VAL A 292 -21.96 9.17 -21.72
CA VAL A 292 -22.72 8.03 -21.19
C VAL A 292 -21.94 6.72 -21.37
N LEU A 293 -21.34 6.50 -22.55
CA LEU A 293 -20.50 5.33 -22.80
C LEU A 293 -19.27 5.30 -21.89
N PHE A 294 -18.61 6.44 -21.68
CA PHE A 294 -17.49 6.55 -20.74
C PHE A 294 -17.92 6.22 -19.31
N VAL A 295 -19.07 6.73 -18.85
CA VAL A 295 -19.60 6.43 -17.51
C VAL A 295 -19.93 4.95 -17.39
N ALA A 296 -20.64 4.36 -18.37
CA ALA A 296 -20.96 2.94 -18.37
C ALA A 296 -19.70 2.06 -18.34
N SER A 297 -18.71 2.38 -19.18
CA SER A 297 -17.40 1.73 -19.23
C SER A 297 -16.69 1.81 -17.87
N SER A 298 -16.68 2.99 -17.26
CA SER A 298 -16.02 3.23 -15.99
C SER A 298 -16.72 2.54 -14.81
N LEU A 299 -18.06 2.54 -14.79
CA LEU A 299 -18.87 1.82 -13.81
C LEU A 299 -18.66 0.31 -13.94
N TYR A 300 -18.60 -0.22 -15.16
CA TYR A 300 -18.25 -1.62 -15.40
C TYR A 300 -16.86 -1.96 -14.84
N SER A 301 -15.85 -1.13 -15.13
CA SER A 301 -14.50 -1.30 -14.59
C SER A 301 -14.45 -1.19 -13.06
N THR A 302 -15.29 -0.34 -12.47
CA THR A 302 -15.38 -0.17 -11.01
C THR A 302 -16.08 -1.38 -10.38
N ALA A 303 -17.10 -1.94 -11.05
CA ALA A 303 -17.76 -3.16 -10.60
C ALA A 303 -16.81 -4.36 -10.61
N THR A 304 -15.98 -4.51 -11.66
CA THR A 304 -14.97 -5.59 -11.71
C THR A 304 -13.82 -5.38 -10.72
N PHE A 305 -13.47 -4.13 -10.41
CA PHE A 305 -12.58 -3.83 -9.28
C PHE A 305 -13.20 -4.30 -7.96
N LEU A 306 -14.48 -3.99 -7.73
CA LEU A 306 -15.18 -4.36 -6.50
C LEU A 306 -15.27 -5.88 -6.32
N THR A 307 -15.52 -6.63 -7.40
CA THR A 307 -15.51 -8.11 -7.33
C THR A 307 -14.15 -8.65 -6.92
N SER A 308 -13.06 -8.10 -7.46
CA SER A 308 -11.68 -8.49 -7.09
C SER A 308 -11.32 -8.07 -5.65
N TRP A 309 -11.83 -6.92 -5.19
CA TRP A 309 -11.59 -6.43 -3.83
C TRP A 309 -12.37 -7.19 -2.74
N ARG A 310 -13.53 -7.78 -3.08
CA ARG A 310 -14.38 -8.51 -2.13
C ARG A 310 -13.76 -9.81 -1.62
N ASP A 311 -12.84 -10.42 -2.36
CA ASP A 311 -12.14 -11.62 -1.93
C ASP A 311 -11.21 -11.28 -0.75
N ASN A 312 -11.68 -11.49 0.48
CA ASN A 312 -11.00 -11.05 1.69
C ASN A 312 -10.88 -12.21 2.69
N PRO A 313 -9.82 -13.03 2.61
CA PRO A 313 -9.60 -14.13 3.55
C PRO A 313 -9.34 -13.62 4.99
N ALA A 314 -8.89 -12.38 5.17
CA ALA A 314 -8.53 -11.84 6.47
C ALA A 314 -9.73 -11.64 7.40
N GLN A 315 -10.89 -11.20 6.88
CA GLN A 315 -12.06 -10.96 7.72
C GLN A 315 -12.56 -12.23 8.44
N PRO A 316 -12.89 -13.34 7.74
CA PRO A 316 -13.33 -14.56 8.41
C PRO A 316 -12.22 -15.14 9.29
N TYR A 317 -10.95 -15.10 8.84
CA TYR A 317 -9.82 -15.54 9.65
C TYR A 317 -9.77 -14.83 11.01
N LEU A 318 -9.84 -13.50 11.03
CA LEU A 318 -9.77 -12.72 12.27
C LEU A 318 -10.98 -12.96 13.19
N GLN A 319 -12.17 -13.17 12.62
CA GLN A 319 -13.37 -13.50 13.39
C GLN A 319 -13.24 -14.87 14.05
N ASN A 320 -12.83 -15.89 13.30
CA ASN A 320 -12.64 -17.25 13.78
C ASN A 320 -11.50 -17.33 14.80
N ALA A 321 -10.40 -16.62 14.57
CA ALA A 321 -9.26 -16.57 15.47
C ALA A 321 -9.64 -15.91 16.79
N ARG A 322 -10.34 -14.78 16.76
CA ARG A 322 -10.82 -14.12 17.99
C ARG A 322 -11.72 -15.05 18.81
N ALA A 323 -12.68 -15.72 18.17
CA ALA A 323 -13.58 -16.66 18.85
C ALA A 323 -12.83 -17.88 19.41
N SER A 324 -11.94 -18.47 18.61
CA SER A 324 -11.18 -19.67 18.99
C SER A 324 -10.17 -19.38 20.11
N LEU A 325 -9.51 -18.22 20.09
CA LEU A 325 -8.60 -17.79 21.15
C LEU A 325 -9.35 -17.56 22.47
N ALA A 326 -10.51 -16.90 22.43
CA ALA A 326 -11.34 -16.71 23.62
C ALA A 326 -11.82 -18.04 24.21
N ALA A 327 -12.29 -18.97 23.37
CA ALA A 327 -12.67 -20.30 23.80
C ALA A 327 -11.50 -21.08 24.40
N ALA A 328 -10.31 -20.99 23.80
CA ALA A 328 -9.11 -21.65 24.31
C ALA A 328 -8.66 -21.11 25.67
N ARG A 329 -8.78 -19.80 25.89
CA ARG A 329 -8.49 -19.16 27.18
C ARG A 329 -9.48 -19.61 28.27
N GLY A 330 -10.76 -19.73 27.94
CA GLY A 330 -11.78 -20.22 28.88
C GLY A 330 -11.62 -21.70 29.24
N ALA A 331 -11.02 -22.50 28.35
CA ALA A 331 -10.84 -23.94 28.56
C ALA A 331 -9.54 -24.31 29.32
N SER A 332 -8.49 -23.49 29.23
CA SER A 332 -7.17 -23.82 29.78
C SER A 332 -6.27 -22.59 29.93
N ASP A 333 -5.44 -22.58 30.98
CA ASP A 333 -4.38 -21.59 31.18
C ASP A 333 -3.09 -21.90 30.42
N ALA A 334 -3.04 -23.01 29.66
CA ALA A 334 -1.86 -23.35 28.89
C ALA A 334 -1.55 -22.25 27.84
N PRO A 335 -0.32 -21.71 27.80
CA PRO A 335 0.05 -20.68 26.84
C PRO A 335 0.11 -21.25 25.41
N LEU A 336 0.13 -20.35 24.43
CA LEU A 336 0.34 -20.67 23.02
C LEU A 336 1.80 -20.41 22.63
N LEU A 337 2.35 -21.30 21.80
CA LEU A 337 3.58 -20.96 21.10
C LEU A 337 3.27 -19.88 20.08
N ASP A 338 4.11 -18.85 20.05
CA ASP A 338 3.98 -17.81 19.03
C ASP A 338 4.25 -18.42 17.64
N GLN A 339 3.48 -17.97 16.67
CA GLN A 339 3.40 -18.56 15.34
C GLN A 339 3.02 -17.51 14.31
N GLU A 340 3.49 -17.70 13.09
CA GLU A 340 3.04 -16.89 11.97
C GLU A 340 1.56 -17.16 11.70
N VAL A 341 0.84 -16.10 11.37
CA VAL A 341 -0.54 -16.19 10.89
C VAL A 341 -0.54 -16.63 9.44
N ASP A 342 -1.71 -16.95 8.90
CA ASP A 342 -1.80 -17.43 7.52
C ASP A 342 -1.20 -16.39 6.52
N PRO A 343 -0.34 -16.80 5.58
CA PRO A 343 0.30 -15.87 4.63
C PRO A 343 -0.68 -15.09 3.72
N LEU A 344 -1.90 -15.59 3.52
CA LEU A 344 -2.97 -14.88 2.80
C LEU A 344 -3.59 -13.76 3.63
N VAL A 345 -3.33 -13.73 4.94
CA VAL A 345 -3.72 -12.66 5.86
C VAL A 345 -2.59 -11.65 6.01
N LEU A 346 -1.40 -12.11 6.43
CA LEU A 346 -0.23 -11.25 6.57
C LEU A 346 1.06 -12.02 6.27
N GLN A 347 1.79 -11.56 5.25
CA GLN A 347 2.99 -12.23 4.77
C GLN A 347 4.18 -12.00 5.72
N ARG A 348 5.14 -12.94 5.71
CA ARG A 348 6.41 -12.88 6.48
C ARG A 348 7.24 -11.61 6.25
N VAL A 349 7.07 -10.94 5.11
CA VAL A 349 7.74 -9.64 4.86
C VAL A 349 7.35 -8.56 5.89
N ALA A 350 6.21 -8.72 6.57
CA ALA A 350 5.75 -7.84 7.63
C ALA A 350 6.26 -8.25 9.02
N ALA A 351 7.17 -9.23 9.13
CA ALA A 351 7.72 -9.63 10.42
C ALA A 351 8.31 -8.44 11.19
N PRO A 352 8.10 -8.36 12.52
CA PRO A 352 7.43 -9.36 13.37
C PRO A 352 5.89 -9.25 13.44
N GLU A 353 5.26 -8.31 12.73
CA GLU A 353 3.82 -8.05 12.84
C GLU A 353 2.94 -9.20 12.31
N ASN A 354 3.50 -10.14 11.54
CA ASN A 354 2.82 -11.36 11.08
C ASN A 354 2.71 -12.44 12.16
N LEU A 355 3.26 -12.24 13.36
CA LEU A 355 3.13 -13.17 14.47
C LEU A 355 1.77 -13.02 15.15
N ALA A 356 1.19 -14.14 15.59
CA ALA A 356 -0.08 -14.17 16.30
C ALA A 356 -0.03 -13.34 17.59
N SER A 357 1.13 -13.31 18.27
CA SER A 357 1.35 -12.49 19.46
C SER A 357 1.25 -10.99 19.19
N HIS A 358 1.75 -10.52 18.05
CA HIS A 358 1.67 -9.13 17.61
C HIS A 358 0.26 -8.78 17.11
N MET A 359 -0.27 -9.58 16.18
CA MET A 359 -1.56 -9.29 15.54
C MET A 359 -2.73 -9.30 16.53
N PHE A 360 -2.69 -10.18 17.53
CA PHE A 360 -3.74 -10.28 18.55
C PHE A 360 -3.32 -9.66 19.89
N ALA A 361 -2.26 -8.85 19.93
CA ALA A 361 -1.71 -8.28 21.15
C ALA A 361 -2.77 -7.59 22.04
N LEU A 362 -3.69 -6.86 21.40
CA LEU A 362 -4.75 -6.07 22.05
C LEU A 362 -6.00 -6.87 22.47
N LEU A 363 -6.11 -8.16 22.09
CA LEU A 363 -7.18 -9.01 22.58
C LEU A 363 -6.93 -9.37 24.05
N ARG A 364 -7.92 -9.13 24.91
CA ARG A 364 -7.88 -9.50 26.33
C ARG A 364 -8.18 -10.98 26.53
N ASP A 365 -9.19 -11.49 25.84
CA ASP A 365 -9.67 -12.86 25.96
C ASP A 365 -8.89 -13.78 25.01
N ARG A 366 -7.62 -14.04 25.32
CA ARG A 366 -6.78 -15.01 24.61
C ARG A 366 -5.75 -15.65 25.54
N PRO A 367 -5.18 -16.82 25.18
CA PRO A 367 -4.05 -17.37 25.91
C PRO A 367 -2.83 -16.43 25.84
N GLU A 368 -1.98 -16.52 26.86
CA GLU A 368 -0.66 -15.89 26.81
C GLU A 368 0.23 -16.56 25.76
N PHE A 369 1.18 -15.81 25.21
CA PHE A 369 2.20 -16.38 24.33
C PHE A 369 3.46 -16.62 25.14
N ALA A 370 3.98 -17.84 25.10
CA ALA A 370 5.16 -18.24 25.83
C ALA A 370 6.07 -19.11 24.95
N PRO A 371 7.37 -19.18 25.24
CA PRO A 371 8.28 -20.03 24.47
C PRO A 371 8.03 -21.53 24.68
N ALA A 372 7.23 -21.93 25.67
CA ALA A 372 6.90 -23.32 25.92
C ALA A 372 5.44 -23.52 26.33
N THR A 373 4.88 -24.68 25.98
CA THR A 373 3.50 -25.07 26.34
C THR A 373 3.38 -26.58 26.52
N THR A 374 2.41 -27.02 27.31
CA THR A 374 2.03 -28.44 27.43
C THR A 374 0.93 -28.83 26.43
N GLN A 375 0.26 -27.86 25.80
CA GLN A 375 -0.84 -28.06 24.85
C GLN A 375 -0.51 -27.43 23.50
N LEU A 376 0.00 -28.26 22.59
CA LEU A 376 0.38 -27.82 21.25
C LEU A 376 -0.84 -27.55 20.37
N ARG A 377 -0.97 -26.30 19.91
CA ARG A 377 -2.08 -25.80 19.11
C ARG A 377 -1.57 -24.87 18.01
N ILE A 378 -2.25 -24.85 16.87
CA ILE A 378 -1.94 -24.01 15.71
C ILE A 378 -3.21 -23.33 15.20
N LEU A 379 -3.09 -22.11 14.69
CA LEU A 379 -4.13 -21.47 13.90
C LEU A 379 -4.07 -22.02 12.47
N ASP A 380 -5.16 -22.61 12.00
CA ASP A 380 -5.26 -23.05 10.62
C ASP A 380 -5.51 -21.87 9.66
N SER A 381 -5.55 -22.14 8.35
CA SER A 381 -5.77 -21.13 7.31
C SER A 381 -7.13 -20.44 7.37
N SER A 382 -8.08 -21.00 8.11
CA SER A 382 -9.40 -20.40 8.35
C SER A 382 -9.48 -19.62 9.66
N GLY A 383 -8.39 -19.58 10.43
CA GLY A 383 -8.28 -18.89 11.71
C GLY A 383 -8.80 -19.71 12.89
N HIS A 384 -9.07 -21.00 12.74
CA HIS A 384 -9.46 -21.83 13.88
C HIS A 384 -8.24 -22.33 14.62
N LEU A 385 -8.31 -22.30 15.96
CA LEU A 385 -7.27 -22.84 16.80
C LEU A 385 -7.50 -24.35 16.97
N ILE A 386 -6.65 -25.16 16.34
CA ILE A 386 -6.75 -26.62 16.32
C ILE A 386 -5.57 -27.27 17.04
N LYS A 387 -5.71 -28.56 17.36
CA LYS A 387 -4.60 -29.36 17.90
C LYS A 387 -3.49 -29.49 16.85
N ALA A 388 -2.25 -29.40 17.31
CA ALA A 388 -1.08 -29.51 16.46
C ALA A 388 -0.14 -30.63 16.91
N ARG A 389 0.74 -31.03 16.00
CA ARG A 389 1.87 -31.94 16.24
C ARG A 389 3.16 -31.32 15.71
N VAL A 390 4.29 -31.78 16.21
CA VAL A 390 5.62 -31.43 15.68
C VAL A 390 5.93 -32.37 14.51
N THR A 391 6.37 -31.82 13.38
CA THR A 391 6.81 -32.62 12.24
C THR A 391 8.18 -33.26 12.50
N TRP A 392 8.43 -34.42 11.89
CA TRP A 392 9.68 -35.17 12.03
C TRP A 392 10.74 -34.66 11.04
N VAL A 393 11.16 -33.40 11.18
CA VAL A 393 12.27 -32.87 10.36
C VAL A 393 13.59 -33.47 10.84
N ARG A 394 13.78 -33.51 12.15
CA ARG A 394 14.86 -34.23 12.83
C ARG A 394 14.34 -34.96 14.06
N THR A 395 15.12 -35.91 14.51
CA THR A 395 14.87 -36.69 15.71
C THR A 395 16.02 -36.51 16.68
N ILE A 396 15.70 -36.31 17.96
CA ILE A 396 16.68 -36.39 19.03
C ILE A 396 17.11 -37.86 19.15
N ALA A 397 18.40 -38.13 19.00
CA ALA A 397 18.94 -39.48 19.12
C ALA A 397 18.67 -40.08 20.51
N PRO A 398 18.60 -41.42 20.66
CA PRO A 398 18.51 -42.04 21.98
C PRO A 398 19.69 -41.66 22.87
N GLY A 399 19.41 -41.24 24.11
CA GLY A 399 20.44 -40.82 25.06
C GLY A 399 21.22 -41.99 25.68
N PRO A 400 22.45 -41.75 26.16
CA PRO A 400 23.36 -42.81 26.60
C PRO A 400 23.02 -43.42 27.96
N THR A 401 22.13 -42.82 28.75
CA THR A 401 21.83 -43.25 30.12
C THR A 401 20.69 -44.26 30.12
N PRO A 402 20.90 -45.52 30.54
CA PRO A 402 19.84 -46.52 30.57
C PRO A 402 18.64 -46.05 31.39
N ARG A 403 17.42 -46.26 30.88
CA ARG A 403 16.13 -45.87 31.49
C ARG A 403 15.87 -44.36 31.67
N CYS A 404 16.86 -43.49 31.41
CA CYS A 404 16.75 -42.04 31.57
C CYS A 404 16.90 -41.28 30.25
N GLY A 405 17.64 -41.83 29.27
CA GLY A 405 18.00 -41.13 28.04
C GLY A 405 19.15 -40.15 28.30
N TYR A 406 18.85 -38.85 28.30
CA TYR A 406 19.81 -37.81 28.67
C TYR A 406 19.54 -37.31 30.09
N PHE A 407 20.57 -37.37 30.92
CA PHE A 407 20.50 -36.87 32.30
C PHE A 407 21.07 -35.45 32.37
N ALA A 408 20.26 -34.50 32.86
CA ALA A 408 20.66 -33.10 33.03
C ALA A 408 20.46 -32.62 34.48
N GLN A 409 21.45 -31.89 34.99
CA GLN A 409 21.46 -31.19 36.28
C GLN A 409 22.09 -29.79 36.09
N PRO A 410 22.02 -28.89 37.08
CA PRO A 410 22.57 -27.53 36.95
C PRO A 410 24.08 -27.50 36.65
N ASP A 411 24.83 -28.41 37.26
CA ASP A 411 26.27 -28.61 37.12
C ASP A 411 26.64 -29.57 35.98
N LYS A 412 25.66 -30.30 35.43
CA LYS A 412 25.84 -31.28 34.36
C LYS A 412 24.83 -31.06 33.23
N PRO A 413 25.08 -30.09 32.32
CA PRO A 413 24.23 -29.88 31.17
C PRO A 413 24.27 -31.09 30.22
N ALA A 414 23.13 -31.43 29.62
CA ALA A 414 23.02 -32.49 28.64
C ALA A 414 23.04 -31.93 27.22
N ARG A 415 23.75 -32.61 26.31
CA ARG A 415 23.74 -32.32 24.87
C ARG A 415 22.94 -33.41 24.15
N LEU A 416 21.75 -33.05 23.69
CA LEU A 416 20.84 -33.91 22.95
C LEU A 416 21.24 -33.85 21.47
N ALA A 417 21.87 -34.91 20.97
CA ALA A 417 22.30 -34.98 19.57
C ALA A 417 21.09 -35.19 18.66
N LEU A 418 21.04 -34.47 17.54
CA LEU A 418 20.05 -34.68 16.49
C LEU A 418 20.60 -35.68 15.46
N ASP A 419 19.70 -36.40 14.79
CA ASP A 419 20.01 -37.32 13.68
C ASP A 419 20.51 -36.62 12.40
N GLY A 420 20.62 -35.29 12.42
CA GLY A 420 21.25 -34.48 11.39
C GLY A 420 21.14 -32.98 11.68
N PRO A 421 21.89 -32.13 10.97
CA PRO A 421 21.86 -30.69 11.20
C PRO A 421 20.54 -30.05 10.74
N LEU A 422 20.18 -28.96 11.42
CA LEU A 422 19.08 -28.03 11.13
C LEU A 422 19.63 -26.68 10.67
N LEU A 423 19.00 -26.12 9.64
CA LEU A 423 19.27 -24.76 9.16
C LEU A 423 18.63 -23.71 10.09
N PRO A 424 19.03 -22.42 10.02
CA PRO A 424 18.43 -21.36 10.82
C PRO A 424 16.92 -21.23 10.58
N ALA A 425 16.11 -21.50 11.61
CA ALA A 425 14.66 -21.28 11.63
C ALA A 425 14.11 -21.27 13.07
N ASP A 426 12.81 -21.00 13.21
CA ASP A 426 12.07 -21.07 14.48
C ASP A 426 11.53 -22.48 14.73
N TRP A 427 12.40 -23.38 15.14
CA TRP A 427 12.05 -24.80 15.36
C TRP A 427 11.14 -24.99 16.57
N THR A 428 10.37 -26.08 16.57
CA THR A 428 9.64 -26.56 17.75
C THR A 428 10.15 -27.94 18.12
N VAL A 429 10.46 -28.16 19.39
CA VAL A 429 10.81 -29.48 19.94
C VAL A 429 9.66 -30.03 20.76
N GLU A 430 9.33 -31.31 20.58
CA GLU A 430 8.50 -32.07 21.53
C GLU A 430 9.44 -32.84 22.46
N LEU A 431 9.42 -32.47 23.74
CA LEU A 431 10.34 -32.98 24.74
C LEU A 431 9.55 -33.70 25.84
N ASN A 432 9.76 -35.01 25.93
CA ASN A 432 9.27 -35.83 27.02
C ASN A 432 10.35 -35.88 28.10
N TYR A 433 9.99 -35.54 29.35
CA TYR A 433 10.93 -35.49 30.46
C TYR A 433 10.36 -36.08 31.73
N LEU A 434 11.24 -36.57 32.60
CA LEU A 434 10.93 -36.96 33.97
C LEU A 434 11.74 -36.07 34.92
N ALA A 435 11.06 -35.38 35.83
CA ALA A 435 11.70 -34.47 36.80
C ALA A 435 11.39 -34.87 38.25
N ASN A 436 12.30 -34.56 39.17
CA ASN A 436 12.13 -34.83 40.60
C ASN A 436 11.42 -33.70 41.37
N SER A 437 11.42 -32.46 40.85
CA SER A 437 10.88 -31.28 41.54
C SER A 437 10.43 -30.22 40.53
N ASP A 438 9.67 -29.23 41.00
CA ASP A 438 9.29 -28.06 40.19
C ASP A 438 10.50 -27.16 39.92
N GLY A 439 10.54 -26.55 38.73
CA GLY A 439 11.61 -25.64 38.38
C GLY A 439 11.57 -25.16 36.94
N SER A 440 12.76 -24.92 36.40
CA SER A 440 12.91 -24.61 34.98
C SER A 440 14.19 -25.17 34.41
N MET A 441 14.18 -25.42 33.11
CA MET A 441 15.36 -25.74 32.33
C MET A 441 15.57 -24.69 31.24
N THR A 442 16.81 -24.50 30.85
CA THR A 442 17.16 -23.74 29.65
C THR A 442 17.45 -24.71 28.53
N LEU A 443 16.86 -24.44 27.37
CA LEU A 443 17.08 -25.12 26.12
C LEU A 443 17.75 -24.15 25.13
N SER A 444 18.73 -24.61 24.38
CA SER A 444 19.29 -23.84 23.26
C SER A 444 19.75 -24.76 22.13
N MET A 445 19.65 -24.30 20.89
CA MET A 445 20.32 -24.97 19.78
C MET A 445 21.82 -24.66 19.78
N THR A 446 22.63 -25.44 19.07
CA THR A 446 24.07 -25.17 18.89
C THR A 446 24.36 -23.71 18.50
N GLN A 447 23.50 -23.14 17.64
CA GLN A 447 23.53 -21.72 17.27
C GLN A 447 22.13 -21.13 17.47
N GLY A 448 21.84 -20.63 18.66
CA GLY A 448 20.57 -19.98 18.98
C GLY A 448 20.56 -19.40 20.40
N PRO A 449 19.59 -18.52 20.71
CA PRO A 449 19.44 -18.00 22.06
C PRO A 449 18.99 -19.08 23.04
N GLU A 450 19.24 -18.82 24.33
CA GLU A 450 18.74 -19.62 25.43
C GLU A 450 17.24 -19.38 25.66
N VAL A 451 16.47 -20.46 25.76
CA VAL A 451 15.02 -20.45 25.97
C VAL A 451 14.69 -21.14 27.28
N LYS A 452 14.04 -20.42 28.19
CA LYS A 452 13.62 -20.94 29.49
C LYS A 452 12.28 -21.70 29.36
N VAL A 453 12.25 -22.91 29.89
CA VAL A 453 11.09 -23.81 29.86
C VAL A 453 10.73 -24.22 31.30
N PRO A 454 9.47 -24.04 31.74
CA PRO A 454 9.02 -24.50 33.05
C PRO A 454 8.98 -26.03 33.11
N VAL A 455 9.27 -26.58 34.28
CA VAL A 455 9.37 -28.01 34.55
C VAL A 455 8.52 -28.35 35.78
N HIS A 456 7.79 -29.46 35.69
CA HIS A 456 6.98 -30.01 36.77
C HIS A 456 7.44 -31.42 37.15
N PRO A 457 7.28 -31.86 38.40
CA PRO A 457 7.68 -33.20 38.84
C PRO A 457 6.90 -34.30 38.11
N GLY A 458 7.51 -35.47 38.00
CA GLY A 458 6.92 -36.64 37.32
C GLY A 458 7.17 -36.65 35.81
N LEU A 459 6.49 -37.57 35.12
CA LEU A 459 6.60 -37.75 33.67
C LEU A 459 5.72 -36.72 32.96
N ASN A 460 6.35 -35.85 32.18
CA ASN A 460 5.71 -34.72 31.53
C ASN A 460 6.12 -34.62 30.07
N ARG A 461 5.30 -33.92 29.30
CA ARG A 461 5.59 -33.53 27.92
C ARG A 461 5.47 -32.03 27.78
N VAL A 462 6.49 -31.42 27.18
CA VAL A 462 6.52 -29.99 26.87
C VAL A 462 6.92 -29.77 25.43
N PHE A 463 6.30 -28.77 24.82
CA PHE A 463 6.65 -28.27 23.49
C PHE A 463 7.33 -26.93 23.66
N ALA A 464 8.50 -26.74 23.08
CA ALA A 464 9.25 -25.49 23.19
C ALA A 464 9.65 -24.95 21.83
N ARG A 465 9.52 -23.63 21.64
CA ARG A 465 10.01 -22.91 20.46
C ARG A 465 11.50 -22.61 20.66
N LEU A 466 12.33 -23.14 19.77
CA LEU A 466 13.79 -23.01 19.78
C LEU A 466 14.27 -22.38 18.47
N PRO A 467 14.43 -21.05 18.41
CA PRO A 467 15.04 -20.41 17.26
C PRO A 467 16.53 -20.78 17.18
N GLY A 468 17.02 -21.09 15.97
CA GLY A 468 18.43 -21.35 15.75
C GLY A 468 18.74 -22.38 14.67
N ALA A 469 19.99 -22.83 14.67
CA ALA A 469 20.54 -23.82 13.77
C ALA A 469 21.48 -24.78 14.53
N GLY A 470 21.83 -25.90 13.89
CA GLY A 470 22.85 -26.82 14.40
C GLY A 470 22.41 -28.27 14.48
N ASP A 471 23.22 -29.08 15.15
CA ASP A 471 23.15 -30.53 15.23
C ASP A 471 22.75 -31.06 16.61
N ALA A 472 22.54 -30.18 17.59
CA ALA A 472 22.22 -30.56 18.95
C ALA A 472 21.37 -29.51 19.68
N ILE A 473 20.67 -29.97 20.70
CA ILE A 473 19.99 -29.13 21.70
C ILE A 473 20.73 -29.28 23.02
N THR A 474 21.16 -28.17 23.61
CA THR A 474 21.75 -28.14 24.94
C THR A 474 20.66 -27.91 25.97
N VAL A 475 20.64 -28.73 27.02
CA VAL A 475 19.68 -28.64 28.13
C VAL A 475 20.42 -28.46 29.44
N ARG A 476 20.06 -27.42 30.18
CA ARG A 476 20.62 -27.12 31.50
C ARG A 476 19.49 -26.90 32.50
N ALA A 477 19.50 -27.61 33.62
CA ALA A 477 18.57 -27.31 34.70
C ALA A 477 18.97 -25.98 35.36
N ASN A 478 17.98 -25.13 35.67
CA ASN A 478 18.23 -23.84 36.31
C ASN A 478 18.02 -23.88 37.82
N THR A 479 17.17 -24.79 38.31
CA THR A 479 16.82 -24.90 39.73
C THR A 479 17.80 -25.83 40.45
N ALA A 480 18.27 -25.41 41.63
CA ALA A 480 19.16 -26.24 42.45
C ALA A 480 18.49 -27.59 42.79
N ALA A 481 19.26 -28.67 42.76
CA ALA A 481 18.80 -30.05 42.98
C ALA A 481 17.73 -30.57 41.99
N LEU A 482 17.41 -29.84 40.91
CA LEU A 482 16.56 -30.34 39.84
C LEU A 482 17.33 -31.35 38.98
N ALA A 483 16.82 -32.57 38.90
CA ALA A 483 17.34 -33.63 38.05
C ALA A 483 16.32 -33.97 36.96
N LEU A 484 16.79 -34.03 35.72
CA LEU A 484 15.96 -34.26 34.54
C LEU A 484 16.45 -35.49 33.79
N CYS A 485 15.51 -36.37 33.43
CA CYS A 485 15.70 -37.39 32.41
C CYS A 485 14.93 -36.98 31.16
N LEU A 486 15.61 -36.88 30.02
CA LEU A 486 15.06 -36.38 28.76
C LEU A 486 15.09 -37.51 27.73
N ALA A 487 13.93 -37.76 27.11
CA ALA A 487 13.79 -38.78 26.10
C ALA A 487 13.99 -38.26 24.67
N SER A 488 14.07 -39.20 23.72
CA SER A 488 14.01 -38.90 22.29
C SER A 488 12.66 -38.27 21.92
N GLY A 489 12.68 -37.39 20.92
CA GLY A 489 11.51 -36.69 20.45
C GLY A 489 11.77 -35.97 19.11
N PRO A 490 10.70 -35.56 18.41
CA PRO A 490 10.81 -34.84 17.15
C PRO A 490 11.20 -33.37 17.35
N VAL A 491 11.93 -32.85 16.37
CA VAL A 491 12.21 -31.43 16.18
C VAL A 491 11.76 -31.04 14.77
N GLY A 492 10.90 -30.03 14.66
CA GLY A 492 10.35 -29.62 13.38
C GLY A 492 9.41 -28.42 13.46
N PHE A 493 8.53 -28.31 12.46
CA PHE A 493 7.50 -27.28 12.38
C PHE A 493 6.19 -27.76 12.99
N LEU A 494 5.30 -26.82 13.28
CA LEU A 494 3.93 -27.13 13.67
C LEU A 494 3.13 -27.57 12.45
N ALA A 495 2.38 -28.66 12.58
CA ALA A 495 1.41 -29.11 11.60
C ALA A 495 0.09 -29.50 12.29
N PRO A 496 -1.06 -29.43 11.58
CA PRO A 496 -2.31 -30.00 12.06
C PRO A 496 -2.13 -31.48 12.45
N ALA A 497 -2.71 -31.84 13.60
CA ALA A 497 -2.64 -33.19 14.18
C ALA A 497 -3.33 -34.26 13.33
#